data_AF-A0A847GC57-F1
#
_entry.id   AF-A0A847GC57-F1
#
_cell.length_a   1.000
_cell.length_b   1.000
_cell.length_c   1.000
_cell.angle_alpha   90.00
_cell.angle_beta   90.00
_cell.angle_gamma   90.00
#
_symmetry.space_group_name_H-M   'P 1'
#
loop_
_entity.id
_entity.type
_entity.pdbx_description
1 polymer ?
#
loop_
_entity_poly.entity_id
_entity_poly.type
_entity_poly.pdbx_seq_one_letter_code
_entity_poly.pdbx_strand_id
1 'polypeptide(L)'
;MLFRKGKKTPPPVYQDRNAAEPPRRILDLAPPPPTGPAEEGGLFTIEYEMMRRGTRLMRRGAEVRQIMVMVGNTSTLVTSGDRVDRATYEALLAAGVIDPPRG
;
A
#
# COMPACT_ATOMS: atom_id res chain seq x y z
N MET A 1 64.03 -19.68 22.31
CA MET A 1 62.90 -19.66 21.35
C MET A 1 62.56 -18.22 21.03
N LEU A 2 62.61 -17.83 19.74
CA LEU A 2 62.49 -16.45 19.26
C LEU A 2 61.13 -16.27 18.57
N PHE A 3 60.17 -15.58 19.21
CA PHE A 3 58.85 -15.33 18.63
C PHE A 3 58.81 -13.98 17.91
N ARG A 4 58.66 -14.00 16.59
CA ARG A 4 58.47 -12.81 15.75
C ARG A 4 57.04 -12.27 15.94
N LYS A 5 56.92 -11.07 16.49
CA LYS A 5 55.66 -10.31 16.61
C LYS A 5 55.19 -9.89 15.22
N GLY A 6 54.16 -10.55 14.69
CA GLY A 6 53.53 -10.19 13.42
C GLY A 6 52.94 -8.77 13.49
N LYS A 7 53.27 -7.93 12.49
CA LYS A 7 52.69 -6.59 12.34
C LYS A 7 51.24 -6.76 11.87
N LYS A 8 50.27 -6.39 12.72
CA LYS A 8 48.86 -6.31 12.33
C LYS A 8 48.67 -5.08 11.43
N THR A 9 48.26 -5.28 10.18
CA THR A 9 47.79 -4.22 9.30
C THR A 9 46.49 -3.63 9.84
N PRO A 10 46.31 -2.31 9.85
CA PRO A 10 45.02 -1.71 10.18
C PRO A 10 43.97 -2.09 9.12
N PRO A 11 42.69 -2.21 9.49
CA PRO A 11 41.63 -2.47 8.53
C PRO A 11 41.56 -1.33 7.49
N PRO A 12 41.17 -1.62 6.24
CA PRO A 12 40.99 -0.59 5.25
C PRO A 12 39.88 0.36 5.70
N VAL A 13 40.20 1.66 5.76
CA VAL A 13 39.20 2.71 5.97
C VAL A 13 38.33 2.74 4.72
N TYR A 14 37.09 2.27 4.84
CA TYR A 14 36.11 2.38 3.77
C TYR A 14 35.70 3.85 3.65
N GLN A 15 36.29 4.55 2.67
CA GLN A 15 35.77 5.85 2.25
C GLN A 15 34.50 5.60 1.44
N ASP A 16 33.37 5.91 2.04
CA ASP A 16 32.08 5.93 1.36
C ASP A 16 32.15 6.97 0.23
N ARG A 17 32.17 6.50 -1.02
CA ARG A 17 32.22 7.36 -2.22
C ARG A 17 30.86 7.97 -2.56
N ASN A 18 29.80 7.69 -1.79
CA ASN A 18 28.47 8.27 -2.03
C ASN A 18 28.25 9.60 -1.29
N ALA A 19 29.31 10.27 -0.84
CA ALA A 19 29.25 11.59 -0.20
C ALA A 19 29.25 12.75 -1.22
N ALA A 20 28.51 12.62 -2.33
CA ALA A 20 28.38 13.69 -3.32
C ALA A 20 26.98 13.81 -3.96
N GLU A 21 25.95 13.23 -3.36
CA GLU A 21 24.59 13.69 -3.66
C GLU A 21 24.12 14.60 -2.52
N PRO A 22 23.81 15.88 -2.78
CA PRO A 22 23.20 16.73 -1.77
C PRO A 22 21.91 16.04 -1.29
N PRO A 23 21.55 16.14 0.00
CA PRO A 23 20.29 15.59 0.47
C PRO A 23 19.18 16.23 -0.35
N ARG A 24 18.56 15.46 -1.25
CA ARG A 24 17.40 15.91 -2.01
C ARG A 24 16.38 16.35 -0.97
N ARG A 25 16.16 17.66 -0.87
CA ARG A 25 15.16 18.20 0.03
C ARG A 25 13.84 17.55 -0.38
N ILE A 26 13.15 16.95 0.59
CA ILE A 26 11.84 16.31 0.38
C ILE A 26 10.83 17.31 -0.23
N LEU A 27 11.14 18.61 -0.23
CA LEU A 27 10.43 19.67 -0.93
C LEU A 27 10.34 19.54 -2.47
N ASP A 28 11.21 18.75 -3.13
CA ASP A 28 11.18 18.59 -4.60
C ASP A 28 10.45 17.33 -5.08
N LEU A 29 9.95 16.48 -4.17
CA LEU A 29 8.83 15.62 -4.51
C LEU A 29 7.58 16.50 -4.44
N ALA A 30 7.31 17.22 -5.53
CA ALA A 30 5.94 17.62 -5.79
C ALA A 30 5.08 16.37 -5.55
N PRO A 31 4.03 16.44 -4.71
CA PRO A 31 3.12 15.32 -4.61
C PRO A 31 2.74 14.94 -6.05
N PRO A 32 2.68 13.65 -6.40
CA PRO A 32 2.16 13.28 -7.72
C PRO A 32 0.88 14.08 -7.92
N PRO A 33 0.68 14.70 -9.10
CA PRO A 33 -0.55 15.46 -9.35
C PRO A 33 -1.71 14.55 -8.91
N PRO A 34 -2.72 15.07 -8.21
CA PRO A 34 -3.86 14.26 -7.81
C PRO A 34 -4.31 13.51 -9.07
N THR A 35 -4.12 12.19 -9.08
CA THR A 35 -4.41 11.37 -10.23
C THR A 35 -5.92 11.33 -10.36
N GLY A 36 -6.45 12.27 -11.14
CA GLY A 36 -7.86 12.41 -11.45
C GLY A 36 -8.51 13.60 -10.75
N PRO A 37 -9.43 14.30 -11.43
CA PRO A 37 -10.31 15.23 -10.75
C PRO A 37 -11.05 14.46 -9.64
N ALA A 38 -11.12 15.05 -8.46
CA ALA A 38 -12.18 14.77 -7.51
C ALA A 38 -13.49 15.25 -8.16
N GLU A 39 -13.94 14.53 -9.19
CA GLU A 39 -15.29 14.67 -9.70
C GLU A 39 -16.23 14.34 -8.55
N GLU A 40 -17.44 14.87 -8.60
CA GLU A 40 -18.59 14.52 -7.79
C GLU A 40 -18.95 13.03 -7.95
N GLY A 41 -18.04 12.14 -7.60
CA GLY A 41 -18.18 10.70 -7.57
C GLY A 41 -18.47 10.32 -6.14
N GLY A 42 -19.75 10.18 -5.81
CA GLY A 42 -20.18 9.72 -4.48
C GLY A 42 -19.38 8.50 -4.02
N LEU A 43 -19.07 8.45 -2.74
CA LEU A 43 -18.47 7.27 -2.15
C LEU A 43 -19.47 6.11 -2.19
N PHE A 44 -19.02 4.94 -2.62
CA PHE A 44 -19.83 3.73 -2.67
C PHE A 44 -19.63 2.94 -1.38
N THR A 45 -20.73 2.70 -0.65
CA THR A 45 -20.68 1.80 0.50
C THR A 45 -20.66 0.36 0.01
N ILE A 46 -19.70 -0.43 0.48
CA ILE A 46 -19.62 -1.85 0.18
C ILE A 46 -20.34 -2.64 1.27
N GLU A 47 -21.57 -3.06 1.01
CA GLU A 47 -22.34 -3.83 1.98
C GLU A 47 -21.81 -5.26 2.13
N TYR A 48 -22.04 -5.87 3.31
CA TYR A 48 -21.62 -7.25 3.57
C TYR A 48 -22.18 -8.24 2.55
N GLU A 49 -23.45 -8.10 2.19
CA GLU A 49 -24.12 -8.99 1.23
C GLU A 49 -23.60 -8.84 -0.20
N MET A 50 -23.05 -7.67 -0.55
CA MET A 50 -22.44 -7.47 -1.86
C MET A 50 -21.15 -8.28 -1.99
N MET A 51 -20.37 -8.45 -0.92
CA MET A 51 -19.09 -9.16 -0.97
C MET A 51 -19.28 -10.67 -1.08
N ARG A 52 -19.00 -11.24 -2.26
CA ARG A 52 -19.03 -12.69 -2.51
C ARG A 52 -17.78 -13.41 -2.03
N ARG A 53 -16.65 -12.70 -2.01
CA ARG A 53 -15.31 -13.22 -1.68
C ARG A 53 -14.69 -12.39 -0.55
N GLY A 54 -13.65 -12.95 0.05
CA GLY A 54 -12.89 -12.32 1.13
C GLY A 54 -12.82 -13.18 2.38
N THR A 55 -11.92 -12.80 3.28
CA THR A 55 -11.76 -13.43 4.59
C THR A 55 -12.85 -12.93 5.53
N ARG A 56 -13.55 -13.86 6.19
CA ARG A 56 -14.53 -13.54 7.23
C ARG A 56 -13.81 -13.30 8.55
N LEU A 57 -14.12 -12.19 9.21
CA LEU A 57 -13.47 -11.75 10.43
C LEU A 57 -14.53 -11.24 11.41
N MET A 58 -14.27 -11.36 12.71
CA MET A 58 -15.10 -10.74 13.74
C MET A 58 -14.50 -9.39 14.15
N ARG A 59 -15.23 -8.30 13.96
CA ARG A 59 -14.81 -6.94 14.31
C ARG A 59 -15.87 -6.28 15.19
N ARG A 60 -15.50 -5.91 16.41
CA ARG A 60 -16.41 -5.26 17.39
C ARG A 60 -17.74 -6.01 17.60
N GLY A 61 -17.71 -7.34 17.57
CA GLY A 61 -18.90 -8.17 17.75
C GLY A 61 -19.76 -8.38 16.50
N ALA A 62 -19.37 -7.84 15.34
CA ALA A 62 -20.02 -8.09 14.05
C ALA A 62 -19.11 -8.89 13.11
N GLU A 63 -19.69 -9.79 12.32
CA GLU A 63 -18.96 -10.43 11.22
C GLU A 63 -18.77 -9.44 10.07
N VAL A 64 -17.55 -9.33 9.56
CA VAL A 64 -17.20 -8.54 8.38
C VAL A 64 -16.48 -9.41 7.36
N ARG A 65 -16.54 -9.03 6.09
CA ARG A 65 -15.71 -9.59 5.03
C ARG A 65 -14.64 -8.59 4.64
N GLN A 66 -13.42 -9.08 4.45
CA GLN A 66 -12.29 -8.25 4.09
C GLN A 66 -11.52 -8.86 2.91
N ILE A 67 -11.07 -8.01 2.00
CA ILE A 67 -10.26 -8.40 0.86
C ILE A 67 -9.28 -7.30 0.48
N MET A 68 -8.12 -7.67 -0.03
CA MET A 68 -7.18 -6.73 -0.62
C MET A 68 -7.38 -6.70 -2.14
N VAL A 69 -7.57 -5.51 -2.69
CA VAL A 69 -7.71 -5.28 -4.14
C VAL A 69 -6.57 -4.38 -4.61
N MET A 70 -6.05 -4.64 -5.80
CA MET A 70 -5.06 -3.78 -6.44
C MET A 70 -5.78 -2.83 -7.40
N VAL A 71 -5.63 -1.53 -7.20
CA VAL A 71 -6.20 -0.47 -8.04
C VAL A 71 -5.02 0.33 -8.60
N GLY A 72 -4.76 0.18 -9.90
CA GLY A 72 -3.52 0.67 -10.49
C GLY A 72 -2.29 0.01 -9.84
N ASN A 73 -1.42 0.82 -9.22
CA ASN A 73 -0.21 0.35 -8.55
C ASN A 73 -0.34 0.31 -7.01
N THR A 74 -1.54 0.54 -6.48
CA THR A 74 -1.79 0.60 -5.03
C THR A 74 -2.64 -0.59 -4.61
N SER A 75 -2.25 -1.25 -3.52
CA SER A 75 -3.06 -2.25 -2.85
C SER A 75 -3.94 -1.59 -1.78
N THR A 76 -5.25 -1.72 -1.91
CA THR A 76 -6.23 -1.19 -0.96
C THR A 76 -6.92 -2.35 -0.24
N LEU A 77 -6.94 -2.29 1.10
CA LEU A 77 -7.68 -3.23 1.92
C LEU A 77 -9.12 -2.72 2.07
N VAL A 78 -10.09 -3.50 1.60
CA VAL A 78 -11.51 -3.16 1.64
C VAL A 78 -12.24 -4.11 2.58
N THR A 79 -12.99 -3.55 3.51
CA THR A 79 -13.83 -4.26 4.47
C THR A 79 -15.30 -3.94 4.19
N SER A 80 -16.19 -4.91 4.38
CA SER A 80 -17.64 -4.68 4.33
C SER A 80 -18.04 -3.58 5.33
N GLY A 81 -18.81 -2.60 4.87
CA GLY A 81 -19.16 -1.37 5.58
C GLY A 81 -18.28 -0.16 5.21
N ASP A 82 -17.17 -0.37 4.49
CA ASP A 82 -16.31 0.73 4.05
C ASP A 82 -16.95 1.51 2.90
N ARG A 83 -16.63 2.80 2.87
CA ARG A 83 -16.94 3.71 1.76
C ARG A 83 -15.72 3.84 0.87
N VAL A 84 -15.87 3.45 -0.39
CA VAL A 84 -14.77 3.44 -1.36
C VAL A 84 -15.05 4.39 -2.52
N ASP A 85 -13.98 4.82 -3.20
CA ASP A 85 -14.11 5.60 -4.42
C ASP A 85 -14.63 4.75 -5.59
N ARG A 86 -15.00 5.42 -6.68
CA ARG A 86 -15.47 4.75 -7.89
C ARG A 86 -14.43 3.78 -8.45
N ALA A 87 -13.14 4.16 -8.47
CA ALA A 87 -12.09 3.32 -9.05
C ALA A 87 -11.97 1.97 -8.33
N THR A 88 -12.02 2.00 -7.00
CA THR A 88 -12.00 0.80 -6.16
C THR A 88 -13.26 -0.02 -6.33
N TYR A 89 -14.43 0.63 -6.38
CA TYR A 89 -15.71 -0.04 -6.62
C TYR A 89 -15.72 -0.81 -7.95
N GLU A 90 -15.31 -0.17 -9.04
CA GLU A 90 -15.22 -0.79 -10.37
C GLU A 90 -14.20 -1.93 -10.38
N ALA A 91 -13.05 -1.77 -9.71
CA ALA A 91 -12.06 -2.84 -9.59
C ALA A 91 -12.60 -4.08 -8.85
N LEU A 92 -13.39 -3.87 -7.79
CA LEU A 92 -14.04 -4.97 -7.06
C LEU A 92 -15.09 -5.69 -7.91
N LEU A 93 -15.87 -4.95 -8.71
CA LEU A 93 -16.82 -5.53 -9.68
C LEU A 93 -16.09 -6.33 -10.76
N ALA A 94 -15.07 -5.74 -11.38
CA ALA A 94 -14.28 -6.38 -12.43
C ALA A 94 -13.59 -7.66 -11.93
N ALA A 95 -13.16 -7.68 -10.66
CA ALA A 95 -12.59 -8.86 -10.02
C ALA A 95 -13.63 -9.93 -9.61
N GLY A 96 -14.93 -9.67 -9.79
CA GLY A 96 -16.01 -10.56 -9.35
C GLY A 96 -16.05 -10.77 -7.84
N VAL A 97 -15.56 -9.80 -7.09
CA VAL A 97 -15.48 -9.84 -5.62
C VAL A 97 -16.79 -9.38 -5.01
N ILE A 98 -17.43 -8.40 -5.62
CA ILE A 98 -18.74 -7.88 -5.21
C ILE A 98 -19.77 -8.05 -6.31
N ASP A 99 -21.04 -8.18 -5.92
CA ASP A 99 -22.18 -7.99 -6.83
C ASP A 99 -22.68 -6.54 -6.76
N PRO A 100 -23.17 -5.96 -7.87
CA PRO A 100 -23.80 -4.65 -7.84
C PRO A 100 -25.06 -4.68 -6.96
N PRO A 101 -25.45 -3.55 -6.35
CA PRO A 101 -26.69 -3.50 -5.58
C PRO A 101 -27.86 -3.89 -6.47
N ARG A 102 -28.72 -4.80 -5.99
CA ARG A 102 -29.95 -5.15 -6.68
C ARG A 102 -30.88 -3.93 -6.59
N GLY A 103 -31.18 -3.33 -7.74
CA GLY A 103 -32.21 -2.28 -7.86
C GLY A 103 -33.61 -2.83 -7.70
#